data_AF-A0A1Q7DG24-F1
#
_entry.id   AF-A0A1Q7DG24-F1
#
_cell.length_a   1.000
_cell.length_b   1.000
_cell.length_c   1.000
_cell.angle_alpha   90.00
_cell.angle_beta   90.00
_cell.angle_gamma   90.00
#
_symmetry.space_group_name_H-M   'P 1'
#
loop_
_entity.id
_entity.type
_entity.pdbx_description
1 polymer ?
#
loop_
_entity_poly.entity_id
_entity_poly.type
_entity_poly.pdbx_seq_one_letter_code
_entity_poly.pdbx_strand_id
1 'polypeptide(L)'
;MGAQEPGSDDDAVMRDLHHQVQTTPPLRPGEEQKLLERSTLGDRASLDRLVAANLAMVIRLAEARQERGLSVPDLVMEGSLGFLEAVSTFPQTEGSEFTEFAESRVGAQMDSAIASEAATVRDAEQLVTAATDYERTEILLHKLLHRAPTEVEIAEKLEWTVERTRYVAKVVADARLRHDEELLAFIDPEALDPEAFDDAVDG
;
A
#
# COMPACT_ATOMS: atom_id res chain seq x y z
N MET A 1 25.33 1.74 5.84
CA MET A 1 24.26 0.92 6.44
C MET A 1 23.48 0.36 5.26
N GLY A 2 23.63 -0.93 4.96
CA GLY A 2 23.12 -1.52 3.72
C GLY A 2 21.60 -1.50 3.72
N ALA A 3 21.01 -0.90 2.68
CA ALA A 3 19.60 -1.10 2.38
C ALA A 3 19.44 -2.60 2.08
N GLN A 4 18.65 -3.29 2.90
CA GLN A 4 18.21 -4.65 2.63
C GLN A 4 17.49 -4.62 1.28
N GLU A 5 18.00 -5.34 0.27
CA GLU A 5 17.30 -5.40 -1.02
C GLU A 5 15.95 -6.10 -0.83
N PRO A 6 14.84 -5.50 -1.30
CA PRO A 6 13.49 -6.02 -1.08
C PRO A 6 13.27 -7.44 -1.62
N GLY A 7 14.09 -7.91 -2.56
CA GLY A 7 14.00 -9.29 -3.08
C GLY A 7 14.36 -10.38 -2.07
N SER A 8 15.16 -10.10 -1.04
CA SER A 8 15.65 -11.17 -0.15
C SER A 8 14.57 -11.77 0.77
N ASP A 9 13.56 -10.99 1.15
CA ASP A 9 12.50 -11.45 2.05
C ASP A 9 11.37 -12.13 1.26
N ASP A 10 10.95 -11.52 0.14
CA ASP A 10 10.00 -12.10 -0.79
C ASP A 10 10.47 -13.46 -1.32
N ASP A 11 11.76 -13.61 -1.64
CA ASP A 11 12.36 -14.88 -2.06
C ASP A 11 12.32 -15.95 -0.96
N ALA A 12 12.40 -15.56 0.31
CA ALA A 12 12.26 -16.49 1.42
C ALA A 12 10.79 -16.94 1.55
N VAL A 13 9.85 -16.01 1.51
CA VAL A 13 8.42 -16.29 1.57
C VAL A 13 7.98 -17.19 0.40
N MET A 14 8.41 -16.89 -0.82
CA MET A 14 8.07 -17.70 -1.99
C MET A 14 8.65 -19.12 -1.91
N ARG A 15 9.86 -19.29 -1.35
CA ARG A 15 10.42 -20.64 -1.10
C ARG A 15 9.55 -21.44 -0.14
N ASP A 16 9.08 -20.82 0.93
CA ASP A 16 8.22 -21.49 1.91
C ASP A 16 6.84 -21.84 1.33
N LEU A 17 6.24 -20.94 0.53
CA LEU A 17 4.99 -21.20 -0.18
C LEU A 17 5.11 -22.36 -1.17
N HIS A 18 6.19 -22.40 -1.97
CA HIS A 18 6.46 -23.51 -2.87
C HIS A 18 6.71 -24.82 -2.13
N HIS A 19 7.45 -24.78 -1.02
CA HIS A 19 7.65 -25.96 -0.17
C HIS A 19 6.33 -26.46 0.41
N GLN A 20 5.43 -25.57 0.83
CA GLN A 20 4.09 -25.94 1.30
C GLN A 20 3.27 -26.61 0.19
N VAL A 21 3.31 -26.10 -1.04
CA VAL A 21 2.65 -26.74 -2.20
C VAL A 21 3.20 -28.15 -2.43
N GLN A 22 4.53 -28.34 -2.38
CA GLN A 22 5.16 -29.64 -2.61
C GLN A 22 4.85 -30.66 -1.52
N THR A 23 4.70 -30.21 -0.27
CA THR A 23 4.44 -31.09 0.88
C THR A 23 2.96 -31.34 1.12
N THR A 24 2.07 -30.56 0.49
CA THR A 24 0.62 -30.71 0.61
C THR A 24 0.11 -31.84 -0.29
N PRO A 25 -0.56 -32.88 0.25
CA PRO A 25 -1.14 -33.93 -0.57
C PRO A 25 -2.28 -33.39 -1.46
N PRO A 26 -2.46 -33.89 -2.69
CA PRO A 26 -3.61 -33.51 -3.52
C PRO A 26 -4.93 -33.95 -2.88
N LEU A 27 -6.03 -33.28 -3.23
CA LEU A 27 -7.36 -33.70 -2.79
C LEU A 27 -7.75 -35.01 -3.48
N ARG A 28 -8.39 -35.91 -2.73
CA ARG A 28 -8.98 -37.13 -3.32
C ARG A 28 -10.28 -36.80 -4.05
N PRO A 29 -10.72 -37.67 -4.98
CA PRO A 29 -12.03 -37.53 -5.61
C PRO A 29 -13.15 -37.42 -4.56
N GLY A 30 -13.99 -36.38 -4.68
CA GLY A 30 -15.09 -36.09 -3.74
C GLY A 30 -14.65 -35.61 -2.34
N GLU A 31 -13.36 -35.38 -2.10
CA GLU A 31 -12.86 -34.75 -0.88
C GLU A 31 -13.21 -33.25 -0.87
N GLU A 32 -13.09 -32.58 -2.02
CA GLU A 32 -13.38 -31.15 -2.18
C GLU A 32 -14.79 -30.79 -1.70
N GLN A 33 -15.81 -31.49 -2.19
CA GLN A 33 -17.21 -31.23 -1.82
C GLN A 33 -17.44 -31.39 -0.31
N LYS A 34 -16.87 -32.43 0.31
CA LYS A 34 -16.97 -32.64 1.76
C LYS A 34 -16.29 -31.54 2.56
N LEU A 35 -15.12 -31.08 2.09
CA LEU A 35 -14.41 -30.00 2.75
C LEU A 35 -15.17 -28.68 2.60
N LEU A 36 -15.77 -28.40 1.44
CA LEU A 36 -16.59 -27.19 1.23
C LEU A 36 -17.81 -27.17 2.16
N GLU A 37 -18.55 -28.28 2.23
CA GLU A 37 -19.70 -28.43 3.14
C GLU A 37 -19.28 -28.19 4.60
N ARG A 38 -18.17 -28.79 5.05
CA ARG A 38 -17.69 -28.62 6.42
C ARG A 38 -17.17 -27.21 6.69
N SER A 39 -16.49 -26.61 5.72
CA SER A 39 -15.93 -25.26 5.85
C SER A 39 -17.01 -24.20 6.00
N THR A 40 -18.11 -24.33 5.26
CA THR A 40 -19.28 -23.43 5.40
C THR A 40 -19.99 -23.58 6.76
N LEU A 41 -19.84 -24.72 7.43
CA LEU A 41 -20.28 -24.95 8.80
C LEU A 41 -19.27 -24.46 9.86
N GLY A 42 -18.16 -23.82 9.45
CA GLY A 42 -17.15 -23.27 10.35
C GLY A 42 -16.03 -24.25 10.75
N ASP A 43 -15.90 -25.40 10.07
CA ASP A 43 -14.78 -26.30 10.30
C ASP A 43 -13.48 -25.72 9.72
N ARG A 44 -12.71 -25.08 10.59
CA ARG A 44 -11.43 -24.46 10.24
C ARG A 44 -10.42 -25.44 9.66
N ALA A 45 -10.38 -26.68 10.15
CA ALA A 45 -9.43 -27.67 9.62
C ALA A 45 -9.78 -28.07 8.17
N SER A 46 -11.07 -28.08 7.84
CA SER A 46 -11.51 -28.30 6.45
C SER A 46 -11.17 -27.12 5.54
N LEU A 47 -11.32 -25.89 6.04
CA LEU A 47 -10.97 -24.68 5.32
C LEU A 47 -9.47 -24.60 5.06
N ASP A 48 -8.64 -24.81 6.10
CA ASP A 48 -7.19 -24.80 6.00
C ASP A 48 -6.70 -25.87 5.00
N ARG A 49 -7.35 -27.04 4.99
CA ARG A 49 -7.06 -28.12 4.03
C ARG A 49 -7.40 -27.73 2.59
N LEU A 50 -8.53 -27.07 2.35
CA LEU A 50 -8.92 -26.57 1.02
C LEU A 50 -7.96 -25.51 0.52
N VAL A 51 -7.63 -24.54 1.37
CA VAL A 51 -6.69 -23.46 1.03
C VAL A 51 -5.33 -24.04 0.69
N ALA A 52 -4.77 -24.91 1.54
CA ALA A 52 -3.47 -25.52 1.31
C ALA A 52 -3.44 -26.33 0.00
N ALA A 53 -4.50 -27.09 -0.30
CA ALA A 53 -4.54 -27.90 -1.52
C ALA A 53 -4.67 -27.07 -2.81
N ASN A 54 -5.21 -25.85 -2.72
CA ASN A 54 -5.39 -24.94 -3.86
C ASN A 54 -4.32 -23.84 -3.93
N LEU A 55 -3.34 -23.84 -3.02
CA LEU A 55 -2.29 -22.82 -2.98
C LEU A 55 -1.50 -22.72 -4.31
N ALA A 56 -1.27 -23.84 -4.99
CA ALA A 56 -0.59 -23.85 -6.30
C ALA A 56 -1.33 -23.04 -7.38
N MET A 57 -2.67 -23.07 -7.36
CA MET A 57 -3.51 -22.29 -8.27
C MET A 57 -3.38 -20.80 -7.96
N VAL A 58 -3.42 -20.43 -6.67
CA VAL A 58 -3.27 -19.04 -6.22
C VAL A 58 -1.90 -18.49 -6.63
N ILE A 59 -0.82 -19.24 -6.39
CA ILE A 59 0.55 -18.85 -6.79
C ILE A 59 0.63 -18.64 -8.31
N ARG A 60 0.13 -19.57 -9.12
CA ARG A 60 0.13 -19.44 -10.59
C ARG A 60 -0.60 -18.17 -11.06
N LEU A 61 -1.74 -17.85 -10.44
CA LEU A 61 -2.52 -16.65 -10.77
C LEU A 61 -1.82 -15.36 -10.32
N ALA A 62 -1.06 -15.40 -9.22
CA ALA A 62 -0.25 -14.30 -8.72
C ALA A 62 0.98 -14.05 -9.61
N GLU A 63 1.72 -15.09 -9.98
CA GLU A 63 2.87 -15.00 -10.91
C GLU A 63 2.46 -14.43 -12.27
N ALA A 64 1.27 -14.78 -12.78
CA ALA A 64 0.72 -14.20 -14.01
C ALA A 64 0.42 -12.68 -13.92
N ARG A 65 0.44 -12.12 -12.71
CA ARG A 65 0.18 -10.70 -12.40
C ARG A 65 1.41 -9.97 -11.84
N GLN A 66 2.58 -10.59 -11.88
CA GLN A 66 3.83 -9.99 -11.41
C GLN A 66 4.11 -8.65 -12.10
N GLU A 67 4.87 -7.78 -11.42
CA GLU A 67 5.33 -6.47 -11.91
C GLU A 67 4.22 -5.42 -12.11
N ARG A 68 3.03 -5.63 -11.52
CA ARG A 68 1.88 -4.71 -11.63
C ARG A 68 1.66 -3.83 -10.39
N GLY A 69 2.71 -3.59 -9.62
CA GLY A 69 2.68 -2.71 -8.44
C GLY A 69 2.59 -3.42 -7.09
N LEU A 70 2.26 -4.72 -7.06
CA LEU A 70 2.33 -5.57 -5.87
C LEU A 70 3.37 -6.68 -6.06
N SER A 71 4.00 -7.09 -4.96
CA SER A 71 4.91 -8.25 -4.94
C SER A 71 4.12 -9.55 -5.16
N VAL A 72 4.79 -10.63 -5.61
CA VAL A 72 4.11 -11.93 -5.75
C VAL A 72 3.59 -12.46 -4.41
N PRO A 73 4.33 -12.36 -3.28
CA PRO A 73 3.80 -12.68 -1.95
C PRO A 73 2.51 -11.92 -1.60
N ASP A 74 2.48 -10.60 -1.85
CA ASP A 74 1.28 -9.79 -1.57
C ASP A 74 0.10 -10.24 -2.43
N LEU A 75 0.35 -10.52 -3.71
CA LEU A 75 -0.67 -11.06 -4.62
C LEU A 75 -1.17 -12.44 -4.15
N VAL A 76 -0.31 -13.30 -3.62
CA VAL A 76 -0.71 -14.60 -3.05
C VAL A 76 -1.58 -14.39 -1.80
N MET A 77 -1.27 -13.41 -0.96
CA MET A 77 -2.10 -13.08 0.20
C MET A 77 -3.50 -12.62 -0.24
N GLU A 78 -3.58 -11.65 -1.14
CA GLU A 78 -4.85 -11.16 -1.70
C GLU A 78 -5.64 -12.26 -2.41
N GLY A 79 -4.94 -13.08 -3.19
CA GLY A 79 -5.54 -14.25 -3.84
C GLY A 79 -6.10 -15.25 -2.84
N SER A 80 -5.42 -15.47 -1.72
CA SER A 80 -5.89 -16.34 -0.65
C SER A 80 -7.16 -15.80 0.00
N LEU A 81 -7.27 -14.48 0.17
CA LEU A 81 -8.51 -13.83 0.63
C LEU A 81 -9.65 -14.05 -0.37
N GLY A 82 -9.38 -13.87 -1.67
CA GLY A 82 -10.36 -14.14 -2.73
C GLY A 82 -10.81 -15.60 -2.76
N PHE A 83 -9.92 -16.54 -2.47
CA PHE A 83 -10.25 -17.96 -2.34
C PHE A 83 -11.15 -18.23 -1.13
N LEU A 84 -10.85 -17.64 0.03
CA LEU A 84 -11.68 -17.75 1.22
C LEU A 84 -13.10 -17.22 0.96
N GLU A 85 -13.20 -16.07 0.28
CA GLU A 85 -14.49 -15.54 -0.15
C GLU A 85 -15.20 -16.51 -1.10
N ALA A 86 -14.48 -17.12 -2.05
CA ALA A 86 -15.05 -18.11 -2.95
C ALA A 86 -15.63 -19.32 -2.19
N VAL A 87 -14.92 -19.85 -1.19
CA VAL A 87 -15.43 -20.94 -0.33
C VAL A 87 -16.73 -20.55 0.37
N SER A 88 -16.83 -19.29 0.84
CA SER A 88 -18.00 -18.80 1.56
C SER A 88 -19.20 -18.47 0.67
N THR A 89 -18.97 -18.16 -0.61
CA THR A 89 -20.00 -17.64 -1.53
C THR A 89 -20.37 -18.61 -2.65
N PHE A 90 -19.69 -19.76 -2.77
CA PHE A 90 -19.91 -20.71 -3.84
C PHE A 90 -21.35 -21.29 -3.84
N PRO A 91 -22.11 -21.11 -4.94
CA PRO A 91 -23.46 -21.65 -5.05
C PRO A 91 -23.43 -23.15 -5.37
N GLN A 92 -23.65 -24.00 -4.36
CA GLN A 92 -23.70 -25.48 -4.49
C GLN A 92 -24.82 -26.01 -5.41
N THR A 93 -25.71 -25.14 -5.90
CA THR A 93 -26.86 -25.49 -6.74
C THR A 93 -26.64 -25.26 -8.23
N GLU A 94 -25.58 -24.55 -8.61
CA GLU A 94 -25.27 -24.23 -10.00
C GLU A 94 -24.22 -25.23 -10.50
N GLY A 95 -24.44 -25.85 -11.66
CA GLY A 95 -23.60 -26.94 -12.20
C GLY A 95 -22.18 -26.54 -12.62
N SER A 96 -21.64 -25.45 -12.06
CA SER A 96 -20.25 -25.00 -12.21
C SER A 96 -19.35 -25.74 -11.23
N GLU A 97 -18.18 -26.19 -11.70
CA GLU A 97 -17.14 -26.76 -10.83
C GLU A 97 -16.57 -25.68 -9.91
N PHE A 98 -16.33 -26.00 -8.63
CA PHE A 98 -15.83 -25.05 -7.64
C PHE A 98 -14.51 -24.39 -8.07
N THR A 99 -13.62 -25.15 -8.71
CA THR A 99 -12.34 -24.67 -9.21
C THR A 99 -12.49 -23.47 -10.16
N GLU A 100 -13.42 -23.53 -11.12
CA GLU A 100 -13.63 -22.45 -12.08
C GLU A 100 -14.14 -21.18 -11.38
N PHE A 101 -15.08 -21.35 -10.44
CA PHE A 101 -15.60 -20.24 -9.64
C PHE A 101 -14.50 -19.62 -8.77
N ALA A 102 -13.69 -20.45 -8.12
CA ALA A 102 -12.59 -20.01 -7.27
C ALA A 102 -11.53 -19.25 -8.08
N GLU A 103 -11.11 -19.75 -9.25
CA GLU A 103 -10.16 -19.05 -10.11
C GLU A 103 -10.64 -17.65 -10.50
N SER A 104 -11.93 -17.50 -10.84
CA SER A 104 -12.52 -16.20 -11.17
C SER A 104 -12.48 -15.23 -10.00
N ARG A 105 -12.86 -15.68 -8.79
CA ARG A 105 -12.86 -14.86 -7.57
C ARG A 105 -11.47 -14.46 -7.14
N VAL A 106 -10.52 -15.41 -7.16
CA VAL A 106 -9.10 -15.16 -6.84
C VAL A 106 -8.52 -14.12 -7.78
N GLY A 107 -8.73 -14.27 -9.09
CA GLY A 107 -8.26 -13.30 -10.07
C GLY A 107 -8.86 -11.91 -9.86
N ALA A 108 -10.17 -11.82 -9.65
CA ALA A 108 -10.85 -10.55 -9.42
C ALA A 108 -10.36 -9.83 -8.16
N GLN A 109 -10.12 -10.56 -7.07
CA GLN A 109 -9.58 -10.01 -5.83
C GLN A 109 -8.18 -9.41 -6.05
N MET A 110 -7.28 -10.15 -6.70
CA MET A 110 -5.94 -9.66 -7.02
C MET A 110 -5.99 -8.42 -7.93
N ASP A 111 -6.82 -8.45 -8.98
CA ASP A 111 -6.96 -7.32 -9.91
C ASP A 111 -7.51 -6.07 -9.22
N SER A 112 -8.42 -6.24 -8.25
CA SER A 112 -8.91 -5.16 -7.39
C SER A 112 -7.83 -4.60 -6.48
N ALA A 113 -7.02 -5.45 -5.86
CA ALA A 113 -5.91 -5.02 -4.99
C ALA A 113 -4.87 -4.21 -5.76
N ILE A 114 -4.49 -4.68 -6.96
CA ILE A 114 -3.59 -3.95 -7.88
C ILE A 114 -4.15 -2.57 -8.21
N ALA A 115 -5.45 -2.49 -8.54
CA ALA A 115 -6.08 -1.22 -8.89
C ALA A 115 -6.12 -0.25 -7.70
N SER A 116 -6.34 -0.76 -6.48
CA SER A 116 -6.32 0.03 -5.25
C SER A 116 -4.93 0.59 -4.94
N GLU A 117 -3.88 -0.21 -5.10
CA GLU A 117 -2.50 0.24 -4.91
C GLU A 117 -2.14 1.32 -5.94
N ALA A 118 -2.46 1.08 -7.21
CA ALA A 118 -2.23 2.05 -8.28
C ALA A 118 -2.99 3.38 -8.05
N ALA A 119 -4.20 3.33 -7.49
CA ALA A 119 -4.94 4.53 -7.10
C ALA A 119 -4.25 5.27 -5.94
N THR A 120 -3.79 4.54 -4.93
CA THR A 120 -3.08 5.11 -3.78
C THR A 120 -1.80 5.82 -4.20
N VAL A 121 -0.99 5.21 -5.07
CA VAL A 121 0.23 5.83 -5.62
C VAL A 121 -0.12 7.09 -6.41
N ARG A 122 -1.15 7.03 -7.27
CA ARG A 122 -1.60 8.20 -8.04
C ARG A 122 -2.06 9.34 -7.14
N ASP A 123 -2.81 9.06 -6.09
CA ASP A 123 -3.30 10.07 -5.15
C ASP A 123 -2.14 10.74 -4.41
N ALA A 124 -1.11 9.96 -4.04
CA ALA A 124 0.12 10.49 -3.47
C ALA A 124 0.88 11.42 -4.45
N GLU A 125 1.04 11.02 -5.72
CA GLU A 125 1.68 11.85 -6.75
C GLU A 125 0.94 13.18 -6.96
N GLN A 126 -0.40 13.14 -6.98
CA GLN A 126 -1.23 14.34 -7.08
C GLN A 126 -1.07 15.24 -5.86
N LEU A 127 -0.95 14.67 -4.67
CA LEU A 127 -0.73 15.42 -3.44
C LEU A 127 0.65 16.09 -3.43
N VAL A 128 1.70 15.41 -3.88
CA VAL A 128 3.05 16.00 -4.03
C VAL A 128 3.05 17.17 -5.01
N THR A 129 2.35 17.02 -6.15
CA THR A 129 2.18 18.09 -7.13
C THR A 129 1.46 19.29 -6.50
N ALA A 130 0.35 19.04 -5.80
CA ALA A 130 -0.39 20.09 -5.11
C ALA A 130 0.44 20.78 -4.02
N ALA A 131 1.20 20.04 -3.22
CA ALA A 131 2.10 20.62 -2.23
C ALA A 131 3.13 21.55 -2.89
N THR A 132 3.74 21.12 -3.98
CA THR A 132 4.73 21.92 -4.74
C THR A 132 4.12 23.22 -5.28
N ASP A 133 2.93 23.16 -5.87
CA ASP A 133 2.24 24.34 -6.40
C ASP A 133 1.80 25.31 -5.30
N TYR A 134 1.38 24.77 -4.15
CA TYR A 134 1.06 25.55 -2.96
C TYR A 134 2.29 26.33 -2.48
N GLU A 135 3.43 25.66 -2.27
CA GLU A 135 4.65 26.30 -1.77
C GLU A 135 5.18 27.39 -2.73
N ARG A 136 5.17 27.11 -4.04
CA ARG A 136 5.55 28.10 -5.06
C ARG A 136 4.66 29.33 -4.97
N THR A 137 3.35 29.13 -4.84
CA THR A 137 2.38 30.23 -4.76
C THR A 137 2.51 31.01 -3.47
N GLU A 138 2.70 30.34 -2.34
CA GLU A 138 2.94 30.94 -1.03
C GLU A 138 4.16 31.88 -1.08
N ILE A 139 5.28 31.41 -1.64
CA ILE A 139 6.50 32.21 -1.81
C ILE A 139 6.27 33.41 -2.74
N LEU A 140 5.58 33.20 -3.87
CA LEU A 140 5.30 34.28 -4.83
C LEU A 140 4.42 35.37 -4.22
N LEU A 141 3.32 34.99 -3.57
CA LEU A 141 2.41 35.95 -2.94
C LEU A 141 3.07 36.63 -1.74
N HIS A 142 3.88 35.93 -0.95
CA HIS A 142 4.62 36.54 0.14
C HIS A 142 5.53 37.68 -0.36
N LYS A 143 6.25 37.43 -1.46
CA LYS A 143 7.10 38.46 -2.10
C LYS A 143 6.30 39.64 -2.64
N LEU A 144 5.14 39.40 -3.24
CA LEU A 144 4.30 40.45 -3.83
C LEU A 144 3.55 41.29 -2.79
N LEU A 145 3.11 40.66 -1.70
CA LEU A 145 2.30 41.29 -0.66
C LEU A 145 3.14 41.89 0.48
N HIS A 146 4.44 41.54 0.55
CA HIS A 146 5.34 41.89 1.65
C HIS A 146 4.82 41.44 3.04
N ARG A 147 4.02 40.37 3.06
CA ARG A 147 3.48 39.71 4.25
C ARG A 147 3.12 38.27 3.93
N ALA A 148 2.84 37.46 4.95
CA ALA A 148 2.27 36.13 4.75
C ALA A 148 0.93 36.22 3.98
N PRO A 149 0.76 35.44 2.90
CA PRO A 149 -0.52 35.32 2.21
C PRO A 149 -1.53 34.55 3.05
N THR A 150 -2.79 34.87 2.90
CA THR A 150 -3.90 34.14 3.52
C THR A 150 -4.30 32.92 2.68
N GLU A 151 -4.94 31.93 3.30
CA GLU A 151 -5.45 30.74 2.59
C GLU A 151 -6.38 31.11 1.41
N VAL A 152 -7.16 32.18 1.55
CA VAL A 152 -8.07 32.67 0.51
C VAL A 152 -7.30 33.23 -0.69
N GLU A 153 -6.24 34.00 -0.45
CA GLU A 153 -5.39 34.57 -1.51
C GLU A 153 -4.64 33.48 -2.28
N ILE A 154 -4.16 32.44 -1.59
CA ILE A 154 -3.53 31.28 -2.24
C ILE A 154 -4.57 30.48 -3.04
N ALA A 155 -5.76 30.25 -2.46
CA ALA A 155 -6.85 29.53 -3.13
C ALA A 155 -7.30 30.25 -4.41
N GLU A 156 -7.44 31.58 -4.36
CA GLU A 156 -7.78 32.38 -5.54
C GLU A 156 -6.69 32.29 -6.61
N LYS A 157 -5.41 32.36 -6.22
CA LYS A 157 -4.30 32.29 -7.16
C LYS A 157 -4.13 30.93 -7.83
N LEU A 158 -4.43 29.85 -7.10
CA LEU A 158 -4.36 28.46 -7.58
C LEU A 158 -5.64 27.95 -8.22
N GLU A 159 -6.72 28.75 -8.20
CA GLU A 159 -8.07 28.34 -8.62
C GLU A 159 -8.58 27.10 -7.85
N TRP A 160 -8.28 27.04 -6.56
CA TRP A 160 -8.69 25.96 -5.66
C TRP A 160 -9.82 26.39 -4.72
N THR A 161 -10.52 25.42 -4.14
CA THR A 161 -11.38 25.70 -3.00
C THR A 161 -10.53 26.01 -1.77
N VAL A 162 -11.03 26.89 -0.90
CA VAL A 162 -10.37 27.21 0.38
C VAL A 162 -10.13 25.95 1.22
N GLU A 163 -11.06 25.00 1.18
CA GLU A 163 -10.95 23.72 1.89
C GLU A 163 -9.78 22.87 1.37
N ARG A 164 -9.63 22.74 0.04
CA ARG A 164 -8.50 22.03 -0.56
C ARG A 164 -7.19 22.72 -0.21
N THR A 165 -7.13 24.05 -0.32
CA THR A 165 -5.93 24.83 0.03
C THR A 165 -5.54 24.63 1.48
N ARG A 166 -6.50 24.65 2.41
CA ARG A 166 -6.24 24.39 3.84
C ARG A 166 -5.71 22.97 4.09
N TYR A 167 -6.29 21.98 3.42
CA TYR A 167 -5.81 20.60 3.53
C TYR A 167 -4.35 20.48 3.08
N VAL A 168 -4.02 21.00 1.89
CA VAL A 168 -2.65 20.98 1.36
C VAL A 168 -1.70 21.79 2.23
N ALA A 169 -2.12 22.95 2.73
CA ALA A 169 -1.32 23.77 3.65
C ALA A 169 -0.94 23.00 4.92
N LYS A 170 -1.89 22.23 5.48
CA LYS A 170 -1.63 21.36 6.64
C LYS A 170 -0.61 20.27 6.30
N VAL A 171 -0.78 19.58 5.18
CA VAL A 171 0.17 18.54 4.74
C VAL A 171 1.58 19.10 4.57
N VAL A 172 1.70 20.28 3.95
CA VAL A 172 2.99 20.98 3.78
C VAL A 172 3.59 21.37 5.13
N ALA A 173 2.80 21.92 6.05
CA ALA A 173 3.27 22.29 7.39
C ALA A 173 3.76 21.07 8.17
N ASP A 174 2.99 19.97 8.15
CA ASP A 174 3.37 18.70 8.79
C ASP A 174 4.65 18.11 8.17
N ALA A 175 4.88 18.32 6.87
CA ALA A 175 6.11 17.90 6.20
C ALA A 175 7.33 18.75 6.61
N ARG A 176 7.17 20.07 6.72
CA ARG A 176 8.23 20.99 7.18
C ARG A 176 8.68 20.65 8.60
N LEU A 177 7.71 20.42 9.51
CA LEU A 177 8.00 20.04 10.90
C LEU A 177 8.86 18.78 11.00
N ARG A 178 8.54 17.75 10.21
CA ARG A 178 9.34 16.50 10.19
C ARG A 178 10.77 16.71 9.70
N HIS A 179 10.97 17.56 8.68
CA HIS A 179 12.31 17.86 8.20
C HIS A 179 13.11 18.73 9.18
N ASP A 180 12.47 19.67 9.87
CA ASP A 180 13.13 20.49 10.88
C ASP A 180 13.60 19.64 12.07
N GLU A 181 12.83 18.64 12.50
CA GLU A 181 13.25 17.67 13.52
C GLU A 181 14.48 16.85 13.09
N GLU A 182 14.54 16.42 11.83
CA GLU A 182 15.72 15.75 11.27
C GLU A 182 16.94 16.69 11.28
N LEU A 183 16.77 17.96 10.91
CA LEU A 183 17.86 18.95 10.94
C LEU A 183 18.36 19.22 12.37
N LEU A 184 17.46 19.36 13.33
CA LEU A 184 17.81 19.55 14.75
C LEU A 184 18.59 18.37 15.32
N ALA A 185 18.36 17.14 14.84
CA ALA A 185 19.10 15.96 15.27
C ALA A 185 20.59 15.96 14.85
N PHE A 186 20.98 16.80 13.88
CA PHE A 186 22.36 16.97 13.43
C PHE A 186 23.06 18.21 13.99
N ILE A 187 22.34 19.09 14.69
CA ILE A 187 22.93 20.24 15.35
C ILE A 187 23.51 19.76 16.68
N ASP A 188 24.84 19.79 16.80
CA ASP A 188 25.51 19.59 18.08
C ASP A 188 25.30 20.85 18.94
N PRO A 189 24.53 20.76 20.05
CA PRO A 189 24.26 21.92 20.90
C PRO A 189 25.51 22.47 21.59
N GLU A 190 26.61 21.70 21.66
CA GLU A 190 27.89 22.16 22.22
C GLU A 190 28.79 22.87 21.19
N ALA A 191 28.48 22.77 19.89
CA ALA A 191 29.22 23.43 18.82
C ALA A 191 28.72 24.86 18.51
N LEU A 192 27.60 25.28 19.11
CA LEU A 192 27.09 26.64 19.02
C LEU A 192 27.81 27.52 20.05
N ASP A 193 28.89 28.19 19.63
CA ASP A 193 29.55 29.22 20.44
C ASP A 193 28.69 30.50 20.45
N PRO A 194 28.06 30.88 21.57
CA PRO A 194 27.20 32.05 21.63
C PRO A 194 27.99 33.37 21.56
N GLU A 195 29.32 33.36 21.75
CA GLU A 195 30.15 34.57 21.66
C GLU A 195 30.55 34.92 20.22
N ALA A 196 30.42 33.99 19.26
CA ALA A 196 30.82 34.20 17.86
C ALA A 196 29.83 35.04 17.03
N PHE A 197 28.60 35.27 17.53
CA PHE A 197 27.56 36.00 16.81
C PHE A 197 27.55 37.52 17.08
N ASP A 198 28.23 38.00 18.13
CA ASP A 198 28.20 39.41 18.54
C ASP A 198 29.17 40.30 17.72
N ASP A 199 30.16 39.71 17.05
CA ASP A 199 31.18 40.44 16.26
C ASP A 199 30.72 40.87 14.86
N ALA A 200 29.50 40.49 14.43
CA ALA A 200 29.01 40.75 13.07
C ALA A 200 28.04 41.94 12.94
N VAL A 201 27.73 42.65 14.04
CA VAL A 201 26.74 43.76 14.03
C VAL A 201 27.38 45.15 14.05
N ASP A 202 28.69 45.27 14.30
CA ASP A 202 29.38 46.58 14.42
C ASP A 202 30.47 46.84 13.34
N GLY A 203 30.29 46.32 12.12
CA GLY A 203 31.19 46.53 10.96
C GLY A 203 30.59 47.35 9.83
#